data_AF-A0A0K2TUY2-F1
#
_entry.id   AF-A0A0K2TUY2-F1
#
_cell.length_a   1.000
_cell.length_b   1.000
_cell.length_c   1.000
_cell.angle_alpha   90.00
_cell.angle_beta   90.00
_cell.angle_gamma   90.00
#
_symmetry.space_group_name_H-M   'P 1'
#
loop_
_entity.id
_entity.type
_entity.pdbx_description
1 polymer ?
#
loop_
_entity_poly.entity_id
_entity_poly.type
_entity_poly.pdbx_seq_one_letter_code
_entity_poly.pdbx_strand_id
1 'polypeptide(L)'
;IIRDNMVPLKPSLNPREIPSKIKKLQFLKLSITAIIGLVLFIILFNQIIRILIKYSEGPTYISTLVARQSDAEFPAITMCPNEEMYNLTRLREHGINSTDNYNGGAVRDATRTWLSNQSNTSPRALFDYITFSAKDLIRTVKVRTFEAHPERGFLVYLNVSSSTIKKNPHLKFGKCWTIYPDKWIRDLGIYYMMFQLQLPVEIYLHQMGQFLDLSGRMGYKVVIGERHESQISYRDMRMLEKPDKGEGSFVCRTINYDHCMYQRITDLMVDQLGCVSPWVKNTSFEYLLFRYSHIIRPIVFLSLCRICKESTKMNASFWITYQRITNQESDCPNPCNFLLISVGDKNVLLRNGSKYAYIFYYFAPRVTISKENYLYSGLSVFAEIGGYMGLLMGISL
;
A
#
# COMPACT_ATOMS: atom_id res chain seq x y z
N ILE A 1 8.03 -95.08 44.76
CA ILE A 1 8.34 -95.21 43.31
C ILE A 1 8.29 -93.81 42.72
N ILE A 2 9.23 -93.47 41.82
CA ILE A 2 9.61 -92.14 41.28
C ILE A 2 10.81 -91.56 42.06
N ARG A 3 12.03 -92.09 41.88
CA ARG A 3 13.06 -91.75 40.87
C ARG A 3 13.50 -90.28 40.89
N ASP A 4 14.53 -90.03 41.69
CA ASP A 4 15.49 -88.93 41.53
C ASP A 4 16.17 -89.02 40.16
N ASN A 5 15.88 -88.07 39.27
CA ASN A 5 16.65 -87.83 38.06
C ASN A 5 17.75 -86.82 38.39
N MET A 6 18.92 -87.32 38.80
CA MET A 6 20.16 -86.53 38.79
C MET A 6 20.49 -86.13 37.35
N VAL A 7 20.29 -84.85 37.04
CA VAL A 7 20.74 -84.22 35.80
C VAL A 7 22.27 -84.13 35.85
N PRO A 8 23.01 -84.59 34.81
CA PRO A 8 24.47 -84.55 34.81
C PRO A 8 24.97 -83.09 34.83
N LEU A 9 25.90 -82.83 35.76
CA LEU A 9 26.67 -81.59 35.84
C LEU A 9 27.39 -81.35 34.50
N LYS A 10 27.00 -80.26 33.82
CA LYS A 10 27.64 -79.80 32.57
C LYS A 10 29.15 -79.55 32.82
N PRO A 11 30.02 -79.91 31.87
CA PRO A 11 31.45 -79.73 31.99
C PRO A 11 31.83 -78.26 32.24
N SER A 12 32.72 -78.05 33.21
CA SER A 12 33.23 -76.73 33.60
C SER A 12 33.87 -76.05 32.39
N LEU A 13 33.33 -74.89 32.01
CA LEU A 13 33.85 -74.07 30.91
C LEU A 13 35.32 -73.69 31.15
N ASN A 14 36.15 -73.90 30.12
CA ASN A 14 37.56 -73.58 30.13
C ASN A 14 37.76 -72.06 30.35
N PRO A 15 38.42 -71.63 31.45
CA PRO A 15 38.51 -70.22 31.85
C PRO A 15 39.25 -69.32 30.84
N ARG A 16 39.98 -69.91 29.88
CA ARG A 16 40.64 -69.18 28.78
C ARG A 16 39.71 -68.86 27.59
N GLU A 17 38.56 -69.53 27.44
CA GLU A 17 37.61 -69.24 26.35
C GLU A 17 36.64 -68.09 26.64
N ILE A 18 36.32 -67.89 27.92
CA ILE A 18 35.43 -66.83 28.42
C ILE A 18 35.86 -65.42 27.97
N PRO A 19 37.15 -65.01 28.08
CA PRO A 19 37.57 -63.66 27.69
C PRO A 19 37.47 -63.38 26.18
N SER A 20 37.58 -64.38 25.31
CA SER A 20 37.49 -64.15 23.85
C SER A 20 36.05 -63.90 23.39
N LYS A 21 35.08 -64.63 23.97
CA LYS A 21 33.64 -64.46 23.69
C LYS A 21 33.12 -63.13 24.21
N ILE A 22 33.57 -62.70 25.40
CA ILE A 22 33.22 -61.39 25.98
C ILE A 22 33.72 -60.24 25.09
N LYS A 23 34.96 -60.31 24.60
CA LYS A 23 35.51 -59.28 23.67
C LYS A 23 34.72 -59.20 22.36
N LYS A 24 34.32 -60.33 21.78
CA LYS A 24 33.48 -60.36 20.56
C LYS A 24 32.09 -59.76 20.81
N LEU A 25 31.47 -60.07 21.94
CA LEU A 25 30.16 -59.50 22.34
C LEU A 25 30.26 -57.99 22.58
N GLN A 26 31.31 -57.52 23.23
CA GLN A 26 31.56 -56.09 23.44
C GLN A 26 31.78 -55.35 22.12
N PHE A 27 32.58 -55.92 21.22
CA PHE A 27 32.79 -55.36 19.87
C PHE A 27 31.48 -55.30 19.09
N LEU A 28 30.70 -56.39 19.07
CA LEU A 28 29.40 -56.42 18.39
C LEU A 28 28.43 -55.37 18.97
N LYS A 29 28.36 -55.24 20.30
CA LYS A 29 27.53 -54.23 20.96
C LYS A 29 27.96 -52.82 20.53
N LEU A 30 29.26 -52.54 20.54
CA LEU A 30 29.80 -51.24 20.12
C LEU A 30 29.49 -50.94 18.65
N SER A 31 29.67 -51.93 17.75
CA SER A 31 29.34 -51.78 16.33
C SER A 31 27.85 -51.53 16.11
N ILE A 32 26.96 -52.26 16.78
CA ILE A 32 25.51 -52.04 16.68
C ILE A 32 25.13 -50.64 17.18
N THR A 33 25.66 -50.21 18.33
CA THR A 33 25.41 -48.87 18.86
C THR A 33 25.93 -47.78 17.91
N ALA A 34 27.11 -47.97 17.30
CA ALA A 34 27.65 -47.04 16.32
C ALA A 34 26.78 -46.95 15.04
N ILE A 35 26.29 -48.08 14.54
CA ILE A 35 25.39 -48.12 13.36
C ILE A 35 24.07 -47.43 13.67
N ILE A 36 23.44 -47.73 14.82
CA ILE A 36 22.19 -47.08 15.24
C ILE A 36 22.41 -45.56 15.39
N GLY A 37 23.49 -45.16 16.05
CA GLY A 37 23.84 -43.74 16.20
C GLY A 37 24.04 -43.04 14.85
N LEU A 38 24.72 -43.68 13.89
CA LEU A 38 24.91 -43.15 12.54
C LEU A 38 23.57 -43.01 11.79
N VAL A 39 22.69 -44.01 11.87
CA VAL A 39 21.37 -43.97 11.23
C VAL A 39 20.51 -42.85 11.82
N LEU A 40 20.47 -42.72 13.15
CA LEU A 40 19.76 -41.64 13.82
C LEU A 40 20.33 -40.26 13.45
N PHE A 41 21.65 -40.14 13.33
CA PHE A 41 22.31 -38.91 12.89
C PHE A 41 21.94 -38.54 11.44
N ILE A 42 21.93 -39.50 10.52
CA ILE A 42 21.52 -39.28 9.13
C ILE A 42 20.06 -38.82 9.05
N ILE A 43 19.17 -39.45 9.84
CA ILE A 43 17.76 -39.05 9.92
C ILE A 43 17.65 -37.62 10.46
N LEU A 44 18.33 -37.31 11.56
CA LEU A 44 18.34 -35.97 12.15
C LEU A 44 18.83 -34.92 11.14
N PHE A 45 19.95 -35.18 10.46
CA PHE A 45 20.51 -34.27 9.47
C PHE A 45 19.53 -34.01 8.30
N ASN A 46 18.87 -35.06 7.80
CA ASN A 46 17.85 -34.92 6.77
C ASN A 46 16.65 -34.09 7.25
N GLN A 47 16.21 -34.24 8.51
CA GLN A 47 15.14 -33.42 9.06
C GLN A 47 15.56 -31.96 9.20
N ILE A 48 16.78 -31.70 9.69
CA ILE A 48 17.33 -30.34 9.78
C ILE A 48 17.36 -29.69 8.39
N ILE A 49 17.82 -30.39 7.35
CA ILE A 49 17.81 -29.85 5.98
C ILE A 49 16.39 -29.52 5.53
N ARG A 50 15.41 -30.40 5.76
CA ARG A 50 14.00 -30.14 5.39
C ARG A 50 13.43 -28.92 6.10
N ILE A 51 13.73 -28.75 7.39
CA ILE A 51 13.32 -27.58 8.17
C ILE A 51 13.96 -26.31 7.60
N LEU A 52 15.25 -26.36 7.28
CA LEU A 52 15.97 -25.22 6.70
C LEU A 52 15.46 -24.85 5.30
N ILE A 53 15.13 -25.84 4.45
CA ILE A 53 14.49 -25.61 3.15
C ILE A 53 13.13 -24.96 3.35
N LYS A 54 12.29 -25.53 4.22
CA LYS A 54 10.96 -24.97 4.54
C LYS A 54 11.07 -23.53 5.08
N TYR A 55 12.07 -23.24 5.91
CA TYR A 55 12.31 -21.88 6.40
C TYR A 55 12.76 -20.94 5.27
N SER A 56 13.66 -21.40 4.40
CA SER A 56 14.17 -20.66 3.24
C SER A 56 13.08 -20.34 2.21
N GLU A 57 12.11 -21.24 2.02
CA GLU A 57 10.95 -20.99 1.16
C GLU A 57 10.11 -19.80 1.67
N GLY A 58 10.14 -19.53 2.97
CA GLY A 58 9.42 -18.45 3.64
C GLY A 58 7.90 -18.61 3.53
N PRO A 59 7.32 -19.76 3.92
CA PRO A 59 5.88 -19.98 3.83
C PRO A 59 5.15 -18.93 4.67
N THR A 60 4.05 -18.44 4.12
CA THR A 60 3.24 -17.36 4.70
C THR A 60 1.81 -17.84 4.85
N TYR A 61 1.07 -17.22 5.77
CA TYR A 61 -0.36 -17.41 5.91
C TYR A 61 -1.03 -16.06 6.16
N ILE A 62 -2.32 -15.96 5.81
CA ILE A 62 -3.11 -14.77 6.07
C ILE A 62 -3.95 -14.99 7.32
N SER A 63 -3.72 -14.15 8.32
CA SER A 63 -4.60 -14.01 9.47
C SER A 63 -5.66 -12.95 9.18
N THR A 64 -6.90 -13.19 9.55
CA THR A 64 -7.98 -12.21 9.41
C THR A 64 -8.64 -12.03 10.76
N LEU A 65 -8.79 -10.78 11.18
CA LEU A 65 -9.45 -10.42 12.43
C LEU A 65 -10.42 -9.26 12.21
N VAL A 66 -11.49 -9.24 12.99
CA VAL A 66 -12.45 -8.13 13.01
C VAL A 66 -12.06 -7.22 14.17
N ALA A 67 -11.55 -6.03 13.86
CA ALA A 67 -11.10 -5.04 14.85
C ALA A 67 -12.02 -3.82 14.89
N ARG A 68 -11.77 -2.92 15.85
CA ARG A 68 -12.36 -1.59 15.84
C ARG A 68 -11.83 -0.80 14.67
N GLN A 69 -12.64 0.14 14.17
CA GLN A 69 -12.25 1.02 13.08
C GLN A 69 -10.95 1.79 13.34
N SER A 70 -10.70 2.17 14.60
CA SER A 70 -9.49 2.89 15.05
C SER A 70 -8.18 2.10 14.86
N ASP A 71 -8.26 0.76 14.81
CA ASP A 71 -7.09 -0.12 14.74
C ASP A 71 -6.68 -0.42 13.27
N ALA A 72 -7.50 0.02 12.32
CA ALA A 72 -7.32 -0.15 10.88
C ALA A 72 -7.02 1.17 10.17
N GLU A 73 -6.44 1.08 8.98
CA GLU A 73 -6.28 2.24 8.12
C GLU A 73 -7.65 2.71 7.59
N PHE A 74 -7.93 4.01 7.72
CA PHE A 74 -9.20 4.59 7.26
C PHE A 74 -9.10 5.01 5.78
N PRO A 75 -10.15 4.83 4.96
CA PRO A 75 -10.11 5.26 3.57
C PRO A 75 -10.01 6.78 3.45
N ALA A 76 -9.06 7.23 2.63
CA ALA A 76 -9.00 8.61 2.17
C ALA A 76 -10.07 8.85 1.09
N ILE A 77 -10.63 10.06 1.09
CA ILE A 77 -11.69 10.46 0.15
C ILE A 77 -11.16 11.59 -0.72
N THR A 78 -10.91 11.31 -1.99
CA THR A 78 -10.44 12.31 -2.96
C THR A 78 -11.56 12.80 -3.84
N MET A 79 -11.75 14.12 -3.90
CA MET A 79 -12.75 14.76 -4.74
C MET A 79 -12.07 15.56 -5.84
N CYS A 80 -12.47 15.30 -7.07
CA CYS A 80 -11.98 15.94 -8.27
C CYS A 80 -13.16 16.61 -9.01
N PRO A 81 -12.99 17.78 -9.63
CA PRO A 81 -14.02 18.33 -10.53
C PRO A 81 -14.30 17.35 -11.69
N ASN A 82 -15.57 17.10 -12.03
CA ASN A 82 -15.94 16.14 -13.10
C ASN A 82 -16.06 16.79 -14.48
N GLU A 83 -16.87 17.84 -14.62
CA GLU A 83 -17.19 18.45 -15.93
C GLU A 83 -16.36 19.70 -16.20
N GLU A 84 -16.21 20.56 -15.20
CA GLU A 84 -15.40 21.76 -15.27
C GLU A 84 -14.04 21.49 -14.61
N MET A 85 -13.08 20.99 -15.39
CA MET A 85 -11.73 20.68 -14.87
C MET A 85 -10.94 21.96 -14.52
N TYR A 86 -11.20 23.03 -15.25
CA TYR A 86 -10.60 24.36 -15.10
C TYR A 86 -11.69 25.42 -15.18
N ASN A 87 -11.52 26.50 -14.43
CA ASN A 87 -12.41 27.65 -14.47
C ASN A 87 -12.19 28.42 -15.78
N LEU A 88 -13.14 28.28 -16.71
CA LEU A 88 -13.05 28.87 -18.05
C LEU A 88 -12.99 30.40 -18.03
N THR A 89 -13.66 31.05 -17.08
CA THR A 89 -13.60 32.50 -16.90
C THR A 89 -12.18 32.94 -16.55
N ARG A 90 -11.55 32.27 -15.57
CA ARG A 90 -10.16 32.54 -15.18
C ARG A 90 -9.18 32.23 -16.30
N LEU A 91 -9.42 31.20 -17.13
CA LEU A 91 -8.58 30.92 -18.30
C LEU A 91 -8.63 32.05 -19.33
N ARG A 92 -9.83 32.58 -19.62
CA ARG A 92 -10.02 33.67 -20.58
C ARG A 92 -9.36 34.97 -20.14
N GLU A 93 -9.33 35.25 -18.84
CA GLU A 93 -8.58 36.39 -18.26
C GLU A 93 -7.07 36.32 -18.58
N HIS A 94 -6.54 35.12 -18.81
CA HIS A 94 -5.14 34.87 -19.17
C HIS A 94 -4.94 34.62 -20.68
N GLY A 95 -5.96 34.91 -21.51
CA GLY A 95 -5.88 34.79 -22.96
C GLY A 95 -6.08 33.37 -23.51
N ILE A 96 -6.64 32.45 -22.72
CA ILE A 96 -6.86 31.06 -23.12
C ILE A 96 -8.36 30.82 -23.30
N ASN A 97 -8.78 30.65 -24.57
CA ASN A 97 -10.20 30.71 -24.96
C ASN A 97 -11.03 29.48 -24.54
N SER A 98 -10.40 28.32 -24.37
CA SER A 98 -11.05 27.05 -24.03
C SER A 98 -10.19 26.23 -23.06
N THR A 99 -10.84 25.34 -22.30
CA THR A 99 -10.14 24.32 -21.51
C THR A 99 -9.31 23.40 -22.40
N ASP A 100 -9.75 23.20 -23.66
CA ASP A 100 -9.06 22.34 -24.61
C ASP A 100 -7.70 22.91 -25.04
N ASN A 101 -7.62 24.23 -25.21
CA ASN A 101 -6.37 24.92 -25.51
C ASN A 101 -5.38 24.88 -24.32
N TYR A 102 -5.86 24.67 -23.10
CA TYR A 102 -4.99 24.53 -21.93
C TYR A 102 -4.50 23.09 -21.76
N ASN A 103 -5.45 22.15 -21.70
CA ASN A 103 -5.16 20.74 -21.41
C ASN A 103 -6.21 19.78 -21.99
N GLY A 104 -6.86 20.17 -23.09
CA GLY A 104 -7.77 19.31 -23.84
C GLY A 104 -7.08 18.05 -24.27
N GLY A 105 -7.84 16.95 -24.27
CA GLY A 105 -7.36 15.58 -24.43
C GLY A 105 -6.55 15.32 -25.70
N ALA A 106 -6.39 14.04 -26.04
CA ALA A 106 -5.52 13.51 -27.09
C ALA A 106 -5.71 14.02 -28.55
N VAL A 107 -6.39 15.15 -28.77
CA VAL A 107 -6.53 15.77 -30.09
C VAL A 107 -5.15 16.16 -30.60
N ARG A 108 -4.70 15.45 -31.65
CA ARG A 108 -3.30 15.48 -32.13
C ARG A 108 -2.83 16.86 -32.60
N ASP A 109 -3.75 17.78 -32.89
CA ASP A 109 -3.44 19.07 -33.54
C ASP A 109 -3.86 20.31 -32.71
N ALA A 110 -4.29 20.13 -31.46
CA ALA A 110 -4.67 21.26 -30.62
C ALA A 110 -3.43 22.08 -30.20
N THR A 111 -3.45 23.39 -30.46
CA THR A 111 -2.42 24.33 -29.99
C THR A 111 -2.51 24.50 -28.48
N ARG A 112 -1.79 23.65 -27.73
CA ARG A 112 -1.74 23.72 -26.27
C ARG A 112 -0.85 24.85 -25.79
N THR A 113 -1.31 25.59 -24.79
CA THR A 113 -0.50 26.60 -24.10
C THR A 113 -0.76 26.60 -22.60
N TRP A 114 0.34 26.67 -21.83
CA TRP A 114 0.30 26.94 -20.39
C TRP A 114 0.85 28.34 -20.05
N LEU A 115 1.01 29.17 -21.07
CA LEU A 115 1.52 30.52 -20.94
C LEU A 115 0.34 31.48 -20.85
N SER A 116 0.39 32.32 -19.82
CA SER A 116 -0.50 33.46 -19.65
C SER A 116 -0.07 34.60 -20.57
N ASN A 117 -1.02 35.36 -21.10
CA ASN A 117 -0.74 36.64 -21.77
C ASN A 117 -0.19 37.73 -20.80
N GLN A 118 -0.40 37.56 -19.49
CA GLN A 118 0.19 38.38 -18.44
C GLN A 118 1.61 37.90 -18.13
N SER A 119 2.61 38.77 -18.33
CA SER A 119 4.05 38.45 -18.22
C SER A 119 4.50 38.02 -16.82
N ASN A 120 3.80 38.46 -15.78
CA ASN A 120 4.15 38.20 -14.39
C ASN A 120 3.62 36.85 -13.86
N THR A 121 2.84 36.12 -14.65
CA THR A 121 2.19 34.87 -14.20
C THR A 121 2.98 33.67 -14.69
N SER A 122 3.67 32.98 -13.77
CA SER A 122 4.32 31.70 -14.08
C SER A 122 3.28 30.62 -14.44
N PRO A 123 3.62 29.60 -15.26
CA PRO A 123 2.69 28.51 -15.59
C PRO A 123 2.13 27.76 -14.38
N ARG A 124 2.91 27.63 -13.30
CA ARG A 124 2.45 27.03 -12.04
C ARG A 124 1.46 27.94 -11.31
N ALA A 125 1.73 29.24 -11.26
CA ALA A 125 0.79 30.21 -10.70
C ALA A 125 -0.51 30.26 -11.51
N LEU A 126 -0.42 30.21 -12.84
CA LEU A 126 -1.57 30.09 -13.72
C LEU A 126 -2.38 28.84 -13.40
N PHE A 127 -1.73 27.65 -13.38
CA PHE A 127 -2.38 26.39 -13.00
C PHE A 127 -3.08 26.50 -11.64
N ASP A 128 -2.40 27.08 -10.65
CA ASP A 128 -2.97 27.23 -9.31
C ASP A 128 -4.19 28.17 -9.29
N TYR A 129 -4.20 29.22 -10.12
CA TYR A 129 -5.29 30.20 -10.24
C TYR A 129 -6.53 29.64 -10.97
N ILE A 130 -6.32 28.99 -12.11
CA ILE A 130 -7.42 28.52 -12.97
C ILE A 130 -8.12 27.26 -12.45
N THR A 131 -7.52 26.55 -11.50
CA THR A 131 -8.09 25.33 -10.92
C THR A 131 -8.94 25.64 -9.69
N PHE A 132 -9.92 24.79 -9.43
CA PHE A 132 -10.84 24.96 -8.31
C PHE A 132 -10.15 24.73 -6.96
N SER A 133 -10.38 25.65 -6.03
CA SER A 133 -9.97 25.51 -4.63
C SER A 133 -10.85 24.49 -3.90
N ALA A 134 -10.40 24.01 -2.75
CA ALA A 134 -11.21 23.12 -1.92
C ALA A 134 -12.57 23.75 -1.54
N LYS A 135 -12.61 25.07 -1.33
CA LYS A 135 -13.83 25.82 -1.00
C LYS A 135 -14.79 25.94 -2.18
N ASP A 136 -14.26 25.96 -3.40
CA ASP A 136 -15.08 26.00 -4.62
C ASP A 136 -15.80 24.67 -4.83
N LEU A 137 -15.21 23.54 -4.40
CA LEU A 137 -15.84 22.22 -4.51
C LEU A 137 -16.68 21.87 -3.30
N ILE A 138 -16.16 22.10 -2.09
CA ILE A 138 -16.69 21.59 -0.83
C ILE A 138 -17.12 22.76 0.04
N ARG A 139 -18.42 22.88 0.27
CA ARG A 139 -18.97 23.89 1.19
C ARG A 139 -18.76 23.48 2.65
N THR A 140 -19.05 22.23 2.98
CA THR A 140 -19.01 21.75 4.36
C THR A 140 -18.74 20.25 4.39
N VAL A 141 -17.95 19.83 5.38
CA VAL A 141 -17.75 18.42 5.72
C VAL A 141 -18.13 18.23 7.18
N LYS A 142 -19.11 17.35 7.41
CA LYS A 142 -19.54 16.97 8.76
C LYS A 142 -19.15 15.53 9.01
N VAL A 143 -18.56 15.25 10.17
CA VAL A 143 -18.19 13.91 10.60
C VAL A 143 -18.94 13.62 11.89
N ARG A 144 -19.74 12.56 11.88
CA ARG A 144 -20.34 12.04 13.11
C ARG A 144 -19.54 10.83 13.57
N THR A 145 -19.15 10.81 14.84
CA THR A 145 -18.40 9.73 15.46
C THR A 145 -19.30 8.81 16.29
N PHE A 146 -18.83 7.59 16.58
CA PHE A 146 -19.45 6.64 17.49
C PHE A 146 -19.25 7.08 18.95
N GLU A 147 -18.04 7.56 19.27
CA GLU A 147 -17.70 8.08 20.59
C GLU A 147 -17.71 9.61 20.60
N ALA A 148 -18.17 10.22 21.70
CA ALA A 148 -18.23 11.67 21.83
C ALA A 148 -16.85 12.23 22.17
N HIS A 149 -16.42 13.27 21.46
CA HIS A 149 -15.30 14.08 21.92
C HIS A 149 -15.74 14.91 23.15
N PRO A 150 -14.93 15.03 24.20
CA PRO A 150 -15.31 15.73 25.44
C PRO A 150 -15.87 17.15 25.21
N GLU A 151 -15.25 17.90 24.31
CA GLU A 151 -15.64 19.30 24.03
C GLU A 151 -16.56 19.47 22.81
N ARG A 152 -16.51 18.54 21.84
CA ARG A 152 -17.15 18.71 20.52
C ARG A 152 -18.38 17.81 20.34
N GLY A 153 -18.66 16.94 21.32
CA GLY A 153 -19.71 15.94 21.23
C GLY A 153 -19.46 14.95 20.10
N PHE A 154 -20.55 14.42 19.53
CA PHE A 154 -20.50 13.42 18.46
C PHE A 154 -20.33 14.02 17.06
N LEU A 155 -20.47 15.33 16.88
CA LEU A 155 -20.52 15.97 15.57
C LEU A 155 -19.37 16.94 15.40
N VAL A 156 -18.42 16.58 14.55
CA VAL A 156 -17.24 17.39 14.21
C VAL A 156 -17.42 18.00 12.83
N TYR A 157 -17.16 19.30 12.71
CA TYR A 157 -17.10 20.00 11.43
C TYR A 157 -15.65 20.11 11.00
N LEU A 158 -15.29 19.59 9.82
CA LEU A 158 -13.93 19.77 9.31
C LEU A 158 -13.82 21.12 8.63
N ASN A 159 -12.79 21.88 9.00
CA ASN A 159 -12.46 23.11 8.30
C ASN A 159 -11.80 22.75 6.96
N VAL A 160 -12.39 23.22 5.86
CA VAL A 160 -11.91 22.97 4.49
C VAL A 160 -10.51 23.54 4.24
N SER A 161 -10.06 24.49 5.08
CA SER A 161 -8.72 25.06 5.04
C SER A 161 -7.71 24.39 5.99
N SER A 162 -8.08 23.31 6.67
CA SER A 162 -7.18 22.61 7.60
C SER A 162 -6.23 21.63 6.89
N SER A 163 -5.22 21.17 7.61
CA SER A 163 -4.26 20.14 7.19
C SER A 163 -4.88 18.78 6.84
N THR A 164 -6.15 18.54 7.24
CA THR A 164 -6.90 17.32 6.90
C THR A 164 -7.23 17.20 5.42
N ILE A 165 -7.19 18.31 4.68
CA ILE A 165 -7.45 18.34 3.24
C ILE A 165 -6.14 18.58 2.51
N LYS A 166 -5.69 17.56 1.77
CA LYS A 166 -4.45 17.60 1.00
C LYS A 166 -4.76 17.87 -0.47
N LYS A 167 -4.04 18.84 -1.05
CA LYS A 167 -4.09 19.14 -2.48
C LYS A 167 -3.35 18.05 -3.26
N ASN A 168 -4.01 17.46 -4.24
CA ASN A 168 -3.41 16.52 -5.18
C ASN A 168 -3.60 17.01 -6.62
N PRO A 169 -2.53 17.50 -7.29
CA PRO A 169 -2.65 17.94 -8.66
C PRO A 169 -2.80 16.72 -9.58
N HIS A 170 -3.67 16.82 -10.57
CA HIS A 170 -3.99 15.74 -11.48
C HIS A 170 -4.07 16.30 -12.91
N LEU A 171 -3.53 15.54 -13.87
CA LEU A 171 -3.56 15.92 -15.29
C LEU A 171 -4.99 16.21 -15.75
N LYS A 172 -5.85 15.17 -15.66
CA LYS A 172 -7.23 15.23 -16.13
C LYS A 172 -8.05 16.28 -15.37
N PHE A 173 -8.05 16.24 -14.04
CA PHE A 173 -9.02 16.99 -13.24
C PHE A 173 -8.50 18.34 -12.70
N GLY A 174 -7.30 18.77 -13.09
CA GLY A 174 -6.69 19.96 -12.50
C GLY A 174 -6.28 19.72 -11.04
N LYS A 175 -7.03 20.23 -10.06
CA LYS A 175 -6.77 19.99 -8.63
C LYS A 175 -7.84 19.09 -8.04
N CYS A 176 -7.39 18.00 -7.44
CA CYS A 176 -8.20 17.17 -6.57
C CYS A 176 -7.85 17.46 -5.10
N TRP A 177 -8.79 17.15 -4.21
CA TRP A 177 -8.68 17.42 -2.78
C TRP A 177 -8.97 16.14 -2.00
N THR A 178 -7.96 15.64 -1.29
CA THR A 178 -8.04 14.42 -0.50
C THR A 178 -8.28 14.75 0.95
N ILE A 179 -9.41 14.28 1.45
CA ILE A 179 -9.84 14.44 2.83
C ILE A 179 -9.45 13.17 3.57
N TYR A 180 -8.64 13.35 4.61
CA TYR A 180 -8.22 12.27 5.49
C TYR A 180 -8.34 12.80 6.93
N PRO A 181 -9.41 12.43 7.67
CA PRO A 181 -9.67 12.96 9.00
C PRO A 181 -8.48 12.76 9.93
N ASP A 182 -8.18 13.73 10.80
CA ASP A 182 -7.07 13.61 11.76
C ASP A 182 -7.22 12.35 12.64
N LYS A 183 -6.09 11.84 13.13
CA LYS A 183 -6.05 10.60 13.91
C LYS A 183 -7.04 10.61 15.09
N TRP A 184 -7.13 11.71 15.84
CA TRP A 184 -8.03 11.81 16.99
C TRP A 184 -9.52 11.67 16.61
N ILE A 185 -9.93 12.05 15.39
CA ILE A 185 -11.31 11.85 14.90
C ILE A 185 -11.54 10.36 14.58
N ARG A 186 -10.53 9.71 13.99
CA ARG A 186 -10.59 8.29 13.63
C ARG A 186 -10.56 7.39 14.85
N ASP A 187 -9.80 7.78 15.87
CA ASP A 187 -9.72 7.06 17.14
C ASP A 187 -11.08 7.00 17.86
N LEU A 188 -11.96 7.99 17.66
CA LEU A 188 -13.35 8.01 18.16
C LEU A 188 -14.33 7.13 17.36
N GLY A 189 -13.86 6.54 16.26
CA GLY A 189 -14.67 5.78 15.30
C GLY A 189 -15.64 6.68 14.51
N ILE A 190 -15.49 6.74 13.20
CA ILE A 190 -16.36 7.53 12.32
C ILE A 190 -17.61 6.70 11.98
N TYR A 191 -18.78 7.21 12.35
CA TYR A 191 -20.08 6.62 12.00
C TYR A 191 -20.52 7.06 10.61
N TYR A 192 -20.54 8.37 10.33
CA TYR A 192 -20.75 8.84 8.97
C TYR A 192 -19.97 10.12 8.65
N MET A 193 -19.70 10.31 7.36
CA MET A 193 -19.23 11.58 6.82
C MET A 193 -20.26 12.13 5.84
N MET A 194 -20.60 13.41 6.00
CA MET A 194 -21.47 14.14 5.10
C MET A 194 -20.71 15.26 4.39
N PHE A 195 -20.83 15.29 3.07
CA PHE A 195 -20.26 16.32 2.21
C PHE A 195 -21.36 17.14 1.57
N GLN A 196 -21.22 18.45 1.60
CA GLN A 196 -22.06 19.38 0.84
C GLN A 196 -21.20 20.02 -0.25
N LEU A 197 -21.53 19.73 -1.51
CA LEU A 197 -20.72 20.06 -2.68
C LEU A 197 -21.36 21.16 -3.51
N GLN A 198 -20.55 22.05 -4.06
CA GLN A 198 -21.00 23.21 -4.86
C GLN A 198 -20.86 22.98 -6.36
N LEU A 199 -20.01 22.04 -6.78
CA LEU A 199 -19.80 21.66 -8.18
C LEU A 199 -19.94 20.15 -8.38
N PRO A 200 -20.24 19.68 -9.61
CA PRO A 200 -20.18 18.27 -9.94
C PRO A 200 -18.76 17.72 -9.74
N VAL A 201 -18.64 16.60 -9.03
CA VAL A 201 -17.35 16.00 -8.68
C VAL A 201 -17.31 14.51 -8.99
N GLU A 202 -16.12 14.03 -9.28
CA GLU A 202 -15.78 12.61 -9.25
C GLU A 202 -15.06 12.31 -7.93
N ILE A 203 -15.51 11.29 -7.23
CA ILE A 203 -15.05 10.96 -5.89
C ILE A 203 -14.40 9.60 -5.90
N TYR A 204 -13.24 9.52 -5.27
CA TYR A 204 -12.45 8.32 -5.13
C TYR A 204 -12.29 7.96 -3.66
N LEU A 205 -12.55 6.70 -3.33
CA LEU A 205 -12.21 6.08 -2.05
C LEU A 205 -10.97 5.23 -2.26
N HIS A 206 -9.92 5.43 -1.46
CA HIS A 206 -8.65 4.71 -1.59
C HIS A 206 -7.85 4.75 -0.28
N GLN A 207 -6.74 4.01 -0.20
CA GLN A 207 -5.80 4.16 0.90
C GLN A 207 -5.03 5.49 0.81
N MET A 208 -4.68 6.10 1.94
CA MET A 208 -3.87 7.30 1.97
C MET A 208 -2.54 7.10 1.23
N GLY A 209 -2.25 7.96 0.23
CA GLY A 209 -1.05 7.85 -0.62
C GLY A 209 -1.17 6.86 -1.79
N GLN A 210 -2.38 6.42 -2.12
CA GLN A 210 -2.69 5.53 -3.25
C GLN A 210 -3.83 6.09 -4.11
N PHE A 211 -3.93 7.40 -4.28
CA PHE A 211 -4.91 8.02 -5.17
C PHE A 211 -4.66 7.65 -6.65
N LEU A 212 -3.40 7.53 -7.05
CA LEU A 212 -2.98 7.18 -8.41
C LEU A 212 -2.95 5.68 -8.67
N ASP A 213 -3.16 4.84 -7.66
CA ASP A 213 -3.32 3.39 -7.84
C ASP A 213 -4.73 3.12 -8.38
N LEU A 214 -4.83 2.72 -9.65
CA LEU A 214 -6.11 2.43 -10.30
C LEU A 214 -6.77 1.17 -9.74
N SER A 215 -5.99 0.23 -9.21
CA SER A 215 -6.49 -1.06 -8.71
C SER A 215 -7.05 -0.96 -7.28
N GLY A 216 -6.48 -0.06 -6.48
CA GLY A 216 -6.85 0.16 -5.07
C GLY A 216 -7.90 1.25 -4.81
N ARG A 217 -8.54 1.78 -5.86
CA ARG A 217 -9.50 2.90 -5.73
C ARG A 217 -10.87 2.61 -6.33
N MET A 218 -11.90 3.15 -5.69
CA MET A 218 -13.29 3.11 -6.16
C MET A 218 -13.77 4.51 -6.49
N GLY A 219 -14.16 4.75 -7.75
CA GLY A 219 -14.54 6.06 -8.29
C GLY A 219 -16.01 6.16 -8.68
N TYR A 220 -16.65 7.33 -8.48
CA TYR A 220 -17.94 7.64 -9.09
C TYR A 220 -18.25 9.13 -9.15
N LYS A 221 -19.18 9.48 -10.03
CA LYS A 221 -19.60 10.85 -10.29
C LYS A 221 -20.79 11.23 -9.41
N VAL A 222 -20.82 12.49 -9.00
CA VAL A 222 -21.93 13.12 -8.27
C VAL A 222 -22.23 14.45 -8.93
N VAL A 223 -23.50 14.64 -9.30
CA VAL A 223 -23.96 15.90 -9.90
C VAL A 223 -24.76 16.73 -8.90
N ILE A 224 -24.86 18.03 -9.18
CA ILE A 224 -25.62 18.96 -8.33
C ILE A 224 -27.10 18.61 -8.34
N GLY A 225 -27.77 18.80 -7.19
CA GLY A 225 -29.17 18.43 -7.02
C GLY A 225 -29.38 17.01 -6.50
N GLU A 226 -28.35 16.17 -6.49
CA GLU A 226 -28.44 14.80 -5.97
C GLU A 226 -28.11 14.71 -4.48
N ARG A 227 -28.74 13.75 -3.81
CA ARG A 227 -28.34 13.27 -2.50
C ARG A 227 -28.00 11.78 -2.61
N HIS A 228 -26.75 11.44 -2.35
CA HIS A 228 -26.23 10.08 -2.34
C HIS A 228 -26.10 9.60 -0.90
N GLU A 229 -26.63 8.42 -0.61
CA GLU A 229 -26.39 7.74 0.66
C GLU A 229 -25.84 6.34 0.37
N SER A 230 -24.65 6.07 0.90
CA SER A 230 -23.93 4.83 0.63
C SER A 230 -23.34 4.26 1.91
N GLN A 231 -23.46 2.95 2.09
CA GLN A 231 -22.71 2.23 3.12
C GLN A 231 -21.32 1.87 2.57
N ILE A 232 -20.29 2.25 3.31
CA ILE A 232 -18.90 1.95 2.96
C ILE A 232 -18.43 0.82 3.85
N SER A 233 -18.12 -0.32 3.22
CA SER A 233 -17.43 -1.44 3.84
C SER A 233 -16.00 -1.47 3.32
N TYR A 234 -15.03 -1.67 4.19
CA TYR A 234 -13.63 -1.78 3.76
C TYR A 234 -12.86 -2.80 4.58
N ARG A 235 -11.81 -3.35 3.96
CA ARG A 235 -10.87 -4.28 4.57
C ARG A 235 -9.45 -3.74 4.42
N ASP A 236 -8.73 -3.72 5.54
CA ASP A 236 -7.33 -3.33 5.62
C ASP A 236 -6.45 -4.55 5.34
N MET A 237 -5.77 -4.55 4.20
CA MET A 237 -4.90 -5.63 3.74
C MET A 237 -3.45 -5.23 3.99
N ARG A 238 -2.71 -6.08 4.72
CA ARG A 238 -1.29 -5.89 5.05
C ARG A 238 -0.49 -7.11 4.64
N MET A 239 0.26 -7.00 3.55
CA MET A 239 1.09 -8.07 3.00
C MET A 239 2.55 -7.92 3.42
N LEU A 240 3.29 -9.04 3.40
CA LEU A 240 4.73 -9.02 3.65
C LEU A 240 5.46 -8.66 2.35
N GLU A 241 6.50 -7.84 2.48
CA GLU A 241 7.44 -7.66 1.38
C GLU A 241 8.15 -8.97 1.07
N LYS A 242 8.17 -9.33 -0.22
CA LYS A 242 8.85 -10.52 -0.70
C LYS A 242 9.99 -10.12 -1.64
N PRO A 243 11.10 -10.87 -1.66
CA PRO A 243 12.09 -10.71 -2.71
C PRO A 243 11.44 -11.04 -4.05
N ASP A 244 11.88 -10.36 -5.10
CA ASP A 244 11.46 -10.68 -6.46
C ASP A 244 12.05 -12.05 -6.85
N LYS A 245 11.17 -13.02 -7.09
CA LYS A 245 11.55 -14.39 -7.48
C LYS A 245 11.45 -14.61 -9.01
N GLY A 246 11.21 -13.55 -9.79
CA GLY A 246 11.07 -13.60 -11.25
C GLY A 246 9.61 -13.57 -11.73
N GLU A 247 9.43 -13.88 -13.02
CA GLU A 247 8.17 -13.72 -13.76
C GLU A 247 6.99 -14.40 -13.07
N GLY A 248 5.90 -13.63 -12.89
CA GLY A 248 4.63 -14.11 -12.35
C GLY A 248 4.50 -14.07 -10.82
N SER A 249 5.57 -13.77 -10.08
CA SER A 249 5.46 -13.59 -8.63
C SER A 249 4.86 -12.21 -8.28
N PHE A 250 3.81 -12.18 -7.45
CA PHE A 250 3.30 -10.91 -6.91
C PHE A 250 4.30 -10.36 -5.90
N VAL A 251 4.90 -9.23 -6.23
CA VAL A 251 5.81 -8.49 -5.35
C VAL A 251 5.14 -7.18 -4.94
N CYS A 252 5.13 -6.93 -3.64
CA CYS A 252 4.74 -5.64 -3.09
C CYS A 252 5.90 -4.98 -2.36
N ARG A 253 5.82 -3.67 -2.16
CA ARG A 253 6.76 -2.87 -1.36
C ARG A 253 6.03 -1.92 -0.42
N THR A 254 6.63 -1.61 0.72
CA THR A 254 6.12 -0.60 1.67
C THR A 254 6.54 0.77 1.18
N ILE A 255 5.82 1.29 0.19
CA ILE A 255 6.08 2.60 -0.42
C ILE A 255 4.84 3.49 -0.40
N ASN A 256 5.06 4.80 -0.48
CA ASN A 256 4.01 5.75 -0.84
C ASN A 256 3.85 5.72 -2.36
N TYR A 257 2.80 5.07 -2.84
CA TYR A 257 2.59 4.79 -4.25
C TYR A 257 2.46 6.07 -5.08
N ASP A 258 1.64 7.03 -4.63
CA ASP A 258 1.45 8.31 -5.30
C ASP A 258 2.78 9.07 -5.44
N HIS A 259 3.59 9.07 -4.37
CA HIS A 259 4.90 9.70 -4.41
C HIS A 259 5.83 9.05 -5.43
N CYS A 260 5.90 7.72 -5.44
CA CYS A 260 6.69 6.97 -6.42
C CYS A 260 6.26 7.33 -7.85
N MET A 261 4.94 7.35 -8.12
CA MET A 261 4.41 7.67 -9.44
C MET A 261 4.74 9.10 -9.87
N TYR A 262 4.53 10.09 -9.00
CA TYR A 262 4.90 11.48 -9.32
C TYR A 262 6.40 11.65 -9.55
N GLN A 263 7.23 10.97 -8.76
CA GLN A 263 8.68 10.99 -8.95
C GLN A 263 9.05 10.40 -10.32
N ARG A 264 8.55 9.20 -10.64
CA ARG A 264 8.85 8.53 -11.90
C ARG A 264 8.43 9.34 -13.13
N ILE A 265 7.25 9.96 -13.08
CA ILE A 265 6.77 10.84 -14.16
C ILE A 265 7.67 12.07 -14.29
N THR A 266 8.08 12.66 -13.17
CA THR A 266 9.00 13.81 -13.16
C THR A 266 10.33 13.44 -13.80
N ASP A 267 10.92 12.32 -13.39
CA ASP A 267 12.21 11.83 -13.89
C ASP A 267 12.12 11.60 -15.40
N LEU A 268 11.09 10.90 -15.88
CA LEU A 268 10.88 10.67 -17.32
C LEU A 268 10.74 11.96 -18.13
N MET A 269 10.00 12.95 -17.61
CA MET A 269 9.85 14.24 -18.27
C MET A 269 11.18 15.02 -18.32
N VAL A 270 11.94 15.03 -17.23
CA VAL A 270 13.24 15.70 -17.18
C VAL A 270 14.22 15.01 -18.12
N ASP A 271 14.29 13.68 -18.09
CA ASP A 271 15.23 12.89 -18.90
C ASP A 271 14.91 13.00 -20.39
N GLN A 272 13.64 12.92 -20.78
CA GLN A 272 13.24 12.91 -22.20
C GLN A 272 13.04 14.31 -22.79
N LEU A 273 12.56 15.28 -22.00
CA LEU A 273 12.12 16.58 -22.51
C LEU A 273 12.97 17.75 -21.98
N GLY A 274 13.70 17.57 -20.88
CA GLY A 274 14.42 18.62 -20.17
C GLY A 274 13.50 19.63 -19.47
N CYS A 275 12.23 19.28 -19.28
CA CYS A 275 11.20 20.15 -18.71
C CYS A 275 10.03 19.33 -18.14
N VAL A 276 9.17 19.95 -17.32
CA VAL A 276 8.00 19.29 -16.68
C VAL A 276 6.70 20.05 -16.95
N SER A 277 5.55 19.39 -16.76
CA SER A 277 4.22 20.04 -16.81
C SER A 277 3.91 20.81 -15.52
N PRO A 278 3.04 21.84 -15.55
CA PRO A 278 2.79 22.71 -14.39
C PRO A 278 2.02 22.03 -13.24
N TRP A 279 1.27 20.97 -13.53
CA TRP A 279 0.57 20.16 -12.52
C TRP A 279 1.42 19.06 -11.89
N VAL A 280 2.65 18.82 -12.35
CA VAL A 280 3.52 17.83 -11.71
C VAL A 280 3.94 18.36 -10.34
N LYS A 281 3.70 17.56 -9.30
CA LYS A 281 4.06 17.92 -7.93
C LYS A 281 5.57 18.09 -7.84
N ASN A 282 6.04 19.17 -7.23
CA ASN A 282 7.46 19.42 -7.02
C ASN A 282 7.97 18.51 -5.89
N THR A 283 8.20 17.23 -6.18
CA THR A 283 8.64 16.21 -5.22
C THR A 283 10.13 16.32 -4.90
N SER A 284 10.92 16.90 -5.80
CA SER A 284 12.38 16.94 -5.72
C SER A 284 12.91 17.84 -4.59
N PHE A 285 12.21 18.89 -4.20
CA PHE A 285 12.69 19.80 -3.14
C PHE A 285 12.52 19.20 -1.72
N GLU A 286 11.50 18.38 -1.50
CA GLU A 286 11.20 17.79 -0.18
C GLU A 286 12.12 16.59 0.11
N TYR A 287 12.58 15.87 -0.92
CA TYR A 287 13.37 14.65 -0.79
C TYR A 287 14.89 14.84 -0.87
N LEU A 288 15.38 15.87 -1.59
CA LEU A 288 16.81 16.18 -1.64
C LEU A 288 17.40 16.52 -0.26
N LEU A 289 16.56 16.94 0.70
CA LEU A 289 16.97 17.17 2.08
C LEU A 289 17.21 15.87 2.88
N PHE A 290 16.66 14.72 2.45
CA PHE A 290 16.70 13.48 3.25
C PHE A 290 17.70 12.42 2.77
N ARG A 291 18.07 12.37 1.48
CA ARG A 291 18.90 11.26 0.95
C ARG A 291 20.39 11.57 0.76
N TYR A 292 20.81 12.83 0.85
CA TYR A 292 22.18 13.23 0.50
C TYR A 292 22.96 13.82 1.69
N SER A 293 22.93 13.16 2.86
CA SER A 293 23.82 13.52 3.97
C SER A 293 25.24 12.95 3.87
N HIS A 294 25.55 12.05 2.91
CA HIS A 294 26.86 11.36 2.91
C HIS A 294 27.61 11.17 1.58
N ILE A 295 27.13 11.64 0.42
CA ILE A 295 27.93 11.57 -0.82
C ILE A 295 27.99 12.93 -1.50
N ILE A 296 29.16 13.56 -1.35
CA ILE A 296 29.55 14.83 -1.96
C ILE A 296 29.62 14.66 -3.48
N ARG A 297 28.51 14.93 -4.17
CA ARG A 297 28.51 15.55 -5.50
C ARG A 297 27.56 16.75 -5.48
N PRO A 298 28.00 17.88 -4.90
CA PRO A 298 27.17 19.06 -4.78
C PRO A 298 27.18 19.82 -6.12
N ILE A 299 26.09 20.55 -6.39
CA ILE A 299 26.00 21.78 -7.21
C ILE A 299 25.25 21.74 -8.57
N VAL A 300 25.11 20.64 -9.32
CA VAL A 300 24.49 20.76 -10.68
C VAL A 300 23.03 20.27 -10.81
N PHE A 301 22.45 19.63 -9.80
CA PHE A 301 21.06 19.12 -9.86
C PHE A 301 19.99 20.04 -9.27
N LEU A 302 20.35 21.27 -8.87
CA LEU A 302 19.39 22.35 -8.57
C LEU A 302 18.89 23.04 -9.85
N SER A 303 18.80 22.30 -10.96
CA SER A 303 18.04 22.78 -12.11
C SER A 303 16.59 22.84 -11.65
N LEU A 304 16.12 24.04 -11.31
CA LEU A 304 14.70 24.37 -11.22
C LEU A 304 14.02 23.67 -12.40
N CYS A 305 13.19 22.66 -12.14
CA CYS A 305 12.50 21.92 -13.20
C CYS A 305 11.78 22.93 -14.10
N ARG A 306 12.34 23.18 -15.29
CA ARG A 306 11.82 24.20 -16.20
C ARG A 306 10.46 23.71 -16.70
N ILE A 307 9.46 24.59 -16.72
CA ILE A 307 8.17 24.21 -17.30
C ILE A 307 8.32 24.12 -18.83
N CYS A 308 7.74 23.09 -19.44
CA CYS A 308 7.76 22.97 -20.90
C CYS A 308 7.03 24.16 -21.53
N LYS A 309 7.72 24.88 -22.43
CA LYS A 309 7.18 26.05 -23.16
C LYS A 309 6.87 25.74 -24.63
N GLU A 310 7.54 24.76 -25.20
CA GLU A 310 7.38 24.35 -26.58
C GLU A 310 6.18 23.41 -26.72
N SER A 311 5.31 23.65 -27.72
CA SER A 311 4.08 22.88 -27.92
C SER A 311 4.34 21.36 -28.07
N THR A 312 5.40 20.99 -28.80
CA THR A 312 5.83 19.59 -28.97
C THR A 312 6.14 18.92 -27.62
N LYS A 313 6.90 19.58 -26.75
CA LYS A 313 7.25 19.11 -25.41
C LYS A 313 6.06 19.12 -24.46
N MET A 314 5.18 20.11 -24.54
CA MET A 314 3.92 20.12 -23.78
C MET A 314 3.09 18.88 -24.12
N ASN A 315 2.92 18.59 -25.41
CA ASN A 315 2.18 17.41 -25.87
C ASN A 315 2.86 16.11 -25.44
N ALA A 316 4.18 16.00 -25.59
CA ALA A 316 4.91 14.82 -25.13
C ALA A 316 4.76 14.59 -23.62
N SER A 317 4.87 15.64 -22.80
CA SER A 317 4.71 15.52 -21.35
C SER A 317 3.28 15.11 -20.92
N PHE A 318 2.26 15.56 -21.66
CA PHE A 318 0.89 15.10 -21.49
C PHE A 318 0.81 13.59 -21.70
N TRP A 319 1.38 13.09 -22.80
CA TRP A 319 1.34 11.67 -23.14
C TRP A 319 2.13 10.81 -22.16
N ILE A 320 3.30 11.27 -21.70
CA ILE A 320 4.04 10.62 -20.61
C ILE A 320 3.13 10.49 -19.39
N THR A 321 2.52 11.57 -18.93
CA THR A 321 1.63 11.51 -17.75
C THR A 321 0.43 10.59 -17.98
N TYR A 322 -0.22 10.70 -19.14
CA TYR A 322 -1.40 9.93 -19.49
C TYR A 322 -1.10 8.43 -19.53
N GLN A 323 -0.05 8.02 -20.23
CA GLN A 323 0.35 6.61 -20.34
C GLN A 323 0.72 6.04 -18.97
N ARG A 324 1.52 6.78 -18.17
CA ARG A 324 2.01 6.30 -16.88
C ARG A 324 0.89 6.19 -15.84
N ILE A 325 0.00 7.18 -15.74
CA ILE A 325 -1.10 7.18 -14.76
C ILE A 325 -2.29 6.32 -15.21
N THR A 326 -2.62 6.30 -16.51
CA THR A 326 -3.82 5.60 -17.00
C THR A 326 -3.53 4.14 -17.32
N ASN A 327 -2.37 3.84 -17.92
CA ASN A 327 -2.03 2.47 -18.31
C ASN A 327 -1.21 1.74 -17.26
N GLN A 328 -0.69 2.44 -16.24
CA GLN A 328 0.04 1.85 -15.10
C GLN A 328 1.12 0.87 -15.59
N GLU A 329 2.13 1.38 -16.31
CA GLU A 329 3.22 0.57 -16.93
C GLU A 329 4.17 -0.10 -15.91
N SER A 330 3.66 -0.48 -14.73
CA SER A 330 4.39 -1.10 -13.62
C SER A 330 5.61 -0.27 -13.18
N ASP A 331 5.51 1.05 -13.34
CA ASP A 331 6.53 2.03 -12.98
C ASP A 331 6.87 2.01 -11.48
N CYS A 332 5.88 1.66 -10.66
CA CYS A 332 5.99 1.56 -9.22
C CYS A 332 5.52 0.18 -8.77
N PRO A 333 6.22 -0.45 -7.81
CA PRO A 333 5.78 -1.73 -7.25
C PRO A 333 4.45 -1.56 -6.52
N ASN A 334 3.66 -2.63 -6.46
CA ASN A 334 2.39 -2.62 -5.74
C ASN A 334 2.63 -2.32 -4.25
N PRO A 335 1.78 -1.53 -3.59
CA PRO A 335 1.93 -1.27 -2.17
C PRO A 335 1.56 -2.52 -1.35
N CYS A 336 2.34 -2.85 -0.31
CA CYS A 336 2.03 -3.99 0.56
C CYS A 336 0.83 -3.75 1.48
N ASN A 337 0.52 -2.49 1.78
CA ASN A 337 -0.67 -2.12 2.52
C ASN A 337 -1.66 -1.52 1.52
N PHE A 338 -2.87 -2.05 1.41
CA PHE A 338 -3.92 -1.51 0.54
C PHE A 338 -5.29 -1.70 1.21
N LEU A 339 -6.30 -0.96 0.73
CA LEU A 339 -7.68 -1.12 1.18
C LEU A 339 -8.52 -1.78 0.10
N LEU A 340 -9.25 -2.84 0.46
CA LEU A 340 -10.34 -3.36 -0.37
C LEU A 340 -11.62 -2.66 0.05
N ILE A 341 -12.11 -1.76 -0.79
CA ILE A 341 -13.26 -0.90 -0.49
C ILE A 341 -14.46 -1.37 -1.31
N SER A 342 -15.58 -1.59 -0.63
CA SER A 342 -16.88 -1.88 -1.23
C SER A 342 -17.84 -0.76 -0.87
N VAL A 343 -18.45 -0.18 -1.90
CA VAL A 343 -19.50 0.83 -1.77
C VAL A 343 -20.81 0.10 -2.01
N GLY A 344 -21.65 0.00 -0.97
CA GLY A 344 -22.98 -0.58 -1.09
C GLY A 344 -23.90 0.21 -2.03
N ASP A 345 -25.10 -0.33 -2.26
CA ASP A 345 -26.08 0.29 -3.15
C ASP A 345 -26.33 1.76 -2.79
N LYS A 346 -26.39 2.58 -3.83
CA LYS A 346 -26.54 4.02 -3.72
C LYS A 346 -28.02 4.36 -3.73
N ASN A 347 -28.52 4.86 -2.60
CA ASN A 347 -29.81 5.53 -2.60
C ASN A 347 -29.59 6.94 -3.16
N VAL A 348 -29.96 7.13 -4.43
CA VAL A 348 -29.89 8.44 -5.08
C VAL A 348 -31.25 9.11 -4.98
N LEU A 349 -31.30 10.20 -4.24
CA LEU A 349 -32.49 11.04 -4.10
C LEU A 349 -32.29 12.34 -4.88
N LEU A 350 -33.17 12.61 -5.84
CA LEU A 350 -33.18 13.88 -6.57
C LEU A 350 -33.84 14.96 -5.70
N ARG A 351 -33.11 16.06 -5.45
CA ARG A 351 -33.63 17.25 -4.75
C ARG A 351 -33.79 18.39 -5.73
N ASN A 352 -34.96 18.45 -6.36
CA ASN A 352 -35.32 19.53 -7.28
C ASN A 352 -35.06 20.91 -6.64
N GLY A 353 -34.30 21.76 -7.35
CA GLY A 353 -33.96 23.12 -6.91
C GLY A 353 -32.80 23.23 -5.91
N SER A 354 -32.16 22.12 -5.51
CA SER A 354 -30.97 22.21 -4.66
C SER A 354 -29.75 22.71 -5.45
N LYS A 355 -29.13 23.80 -4.97
CA LYS A 355 -27.85 24.32 -5.49
C LYS A 355 -26.63 23.48 -5.09
N TYR A 356 -26.84 22.41 -4.34
CA TYR A 356 -25.76 21.57 -3.80
C TYR A 356 -26.04 20.10 -4.06
N ALA A 357 -24.98 19.32 -4.19
CA ALA A 357 -25.05 17.87 -4.00
C ALA A 357 -24.75 17.53 -2.54
N TYR A 358 -25.38 16.47 -2.05
CA TYR A 358 -25.15 15.93 -0.72
C TYR A 358 -24.69 14.48 -0.82
N ILE A 359 -23.73 14.12 0.02
CA ILE A 359 -23.21 12.77 0.04
C ILE A 359 -23.08 12.33 1.48
N PHE A 360 -23.60 11.15 1.80
CA PHE A 360 -23.51 10.52 3.11
C PHE A 360 -22.82 9.18 2.96
N TYR A 361 -21.67 9.04 3.60
CA TYR A 361 -20.96 7.77 3.72
C TYR A 361 -21.09 7.25 5.13
N TYR A 362 -21.73 6.10 5.27
CA TYR A 362 -21.90 5.39 6.53
C TYR A 362 -20.84 4.31 6.65
N PHE A 363 -20.11 4.28 7.76
CA PHE A 363 -19.04 3.32 8.00
C PHE A 363 -19.42 2.37 9.13
N ALA A 364 -18.99 1.11 9.01
CA ALA A 364 -19.13 0.14 10.09
C ALA A 364 -18.17 0.46 11.26
N PRO A 365 -18.58 0.25 12.52
CA PRO A 365 -17.73 0.46 13.69
C PRO A 365 -16.60 -0.58 13.80
N ARG A 366 -16.79 -1.73 13.15
CA ARG A 366 -15.82 -2.82 13.08
C ARG A 366 -15.45 -3.09 11.64
N VAL A 367 -14.16 -3.36 11.43
CA VAL A 367 -13.57 -3.55 10.12
C VAL A 367 -12.68 -4.77 10.11
N THR A 368 -12.55 -5.38 8.94
CA THR A 368 -11.71 -6.57 8.79
C THR A 368 -10.28 -6.14 8.51
N ILE A 369 -9.33 -6.63 9.30
CA ILE A 369 -7.89 -6.49 9.05
C ILE A 369 -7.38 -7.88 8.64
N SER A 370 -6.81 -7.97 7.45
CA SER A 370 -6.16 -9.17 6.94
C SER A 370 -4.65 -8.92 6.85
N LYS A 371 -3.89 -9.64 7.67
CA LYS A 371 -2.43 -9.52 7.76
C LYS A 371 -1.76 -10.82 7.36
N GLU A 372 -0.85 -10.74 6.41
CA GLU A 372 0.07 -11.81 6.07
C GLU A 372 1.17 -11.92 7.13
N ASN A 373 1.42 -13.13 7.60
CA ASN A 373 2.49 -13.43 8.55
C ASN A 373 3.33 -14.61 8.02
N TYR A 374 4.59 -14.67 8.45
CA TYR A 374 5.39 -15.87 8.24
C TYR A 374 4.80 -17.03 9.03
N LEU A 375 4.55 -18.16 8.37
CA LEU A 375 4.10 -19.39 8.99
C LEU A 375 5.17 -19.97 9.91
N TYR A 376 6.44 -19.75 9.56
CA TYR A 376 7.59 -20.30 10.25
C TYR A 376 8.54 -19.18 10.67
N SER A 377 8.67 -18.98 11.98
CA SER A 377 9.62 -18.01 12.55
C SER A 377 10.97 -18.68 12.84
N GLY A 378 12.04 -17.89 12.97
CA GLY A 378 13.35 -18.42 13.39
C GLY A 378 13.29 -19.18 14.72
N LEU A 379 12.43 -18.74 15.66
CA LEU A 379 12.20 -19.46 16.91
C LEU A 379 11.56 -20.84 16.68
N SER A 380 10.66 -20.95 15.69
CA SER A 380 10.04 -22.23 15.34
C SER A 380 11.10 -23.20 14.76
N VAL A 381 12.04 -22.69 13.95
CA VAL A 381 13.19 -23.46 13.44
C VAL A 381 14.00 -24.05 14.59
N PHE A 382 14.41 -23.21 15.54
CA PHE A 382 15.23 -23.67 16.67
C PHE A 382 14.48 -24.65 17.57
N ALA A 383 13.20 -24.41 17.83
CA ALA A 383 12.38 -25.31 18.62
C ALA A 383 12.23 -26.69 17.95
N GLU A 384 12.00 -26.73 16.63
CA GLU A 384 11.84 -27.99 15.90
C GLU A 384 13.17 -28.75 15.80
N ILE A 385 14.28 -28.07 15.49
CA ILE A 385 15.63 -28.67 15.49
C ILE A 385 15.98 -29.20 16.89
N GLY A 386 15.77 -28.39 17.93
CA GLY A 386 16.01 -28.78 19.32
C GLY A 386 15.15 -29.99 19.74
N GLY A 387 13.89 -30.03 19.31
CA GLY A 387 13.00 -31.18 19.51
C GLY A 387 13.54 -32.46 18.86
N TYR A 388 14.00 -32.39 17.61
CA TYR A 388 14.61 -33.55 16.94
C TYR A 388 15.96 -33.96 17.56
N MET A 389 16.80 -33.01 17.98
CA MET A 389 18.07 -33.29 18.68
C MET A 389 17.82 -33.99 20.03
N GLY A 390 16.87 -33.48 20.81
CA GLY A 390 16.48 -34.10 22.08
C GLY A 390 15.88 -35.48 21.88
N LEU A 391 15.01 -35.66 20.88
CA LEU A 391 14.33 -36.94 20.62
C LEU A 391 15.27 -38.02 20.09
N LEU A 392 16.12 -37.71 19.10
CA LEU A 392 16.93 -38.70 18.40
C LEU A 392 18.29 -38.94 19.08
N MET A 393 18.86 -37.91 19.69
CA MET A 393 20.21 -37.99 20.27
C MET A 393 20.22 -37.88 21.80
N GLY A 394 19.09 -37.50 22.43
CA GLY A 394 19.05 -37.24 23.87
C GLY A 394 19.85 -36.00 24.29
N ILE A 395 20.18 -35.11 23.34
CA ILE A 395 20.99 -33.91 23.60
C ILE A 395 20.04 -32.74 23.80
N SER A 396 20.15 -32.08 24.94
CA SER A 396 19.60 -30.73 25.16
C SER A 396 20.76 -29.74 25.15
N LEU A 397 20.58 -28.63 24.43
CA LEU A 397 21.46 -27.46 24.50
C LEU A 397 21.22 -26.68 25.78
#